data_AF-A0A6N9V6W8-F1
#
_entry.id   AF-A0A6N9V6W8-F1
#
_cell.length_a   1.000
_cell.length_b   1.000
_cell.length_c   1.000
_cell.angle_alpha   90.00
_cell.angle_beta   90.00
_cell.angle_gamma   90.00
#
_symmetry.space_group_name_H-M   'P 1'
#
loop_
_entity.id
_entity.type
_entity.pdbx_description
1 polymer ?
#
loop_
_entity_poly.entity_id
_entity_poly.type
_entity_poly.pdbx_seq_one_letter_code
_entity_poly.pdbx_strand_id
1 'polypeptide(L)' 'MARSALDTFSPATRNWFAGAFPAPTAAQEGAWSAIGEGSDVLVVAPTGSGKTLAAFLSALDSLAS' A
#
# COMPACT_ATOMS: atom_id res chain seq x y z
N MET A 1 -2.70 -16.10 11.20
CA MET A 1 -1.82 -15.36 10.27
C MET A 1 -2.19 -13.90 10.35
N ALA A 2 -1.21 -13.00 10.49
CA ALA A 2 -1.49 -11.57 10.39
C ALA A 2 -1.96 -11.25 8.97
N ARG A 3 -3.04 -10.48 8.83
CA ARG A 3 -3.54 -10.01 7.54
C ARG A 3 -2.53 -9.01 6.99
N SER A 4 -2.09 -9.19 5.75
CA SER A 4 -1.17 -8.25 5.11
C SER A 4 -1.92 -6.97 4.77
N ALA A 5 -1.26 -5.81 4.85
CA ALA A 5 -1.84 -4.56 4.34
C ALA A 5 -2.16 -4.64 2.85
N LEU A 6 -1.52 -5.54 2.09
CA LEU A 6 -1.90 -5.81 0.69
C LEU A 6 -3.29 -6.45 0.57
N ASP A 7 -3.80 -7.14 1.60
CA ASP A 7 -5.09 -7.84 1.55
C ASP A 7 -6.29 -6.88 1.51
N THR A 8 -6.07 -5.58 1.74
CA THR A 8 -7.10 -4.54 1.63
C THR A 8 -7.33 -4.09 0.18
N PHE A 9 -6.34 -4.29 -0.70
CA PHE A 9 -6.42 -3.89 -2.11
C PHE A 9 -7.27 -4.83 -2.94
N SER A 10 -7.77 -4.35 -4.09
CA SER A 10 -8.42 -5.20 -5.09
C SER A 10 -7.50 -6.34 -5.58
N PRO A 11 -8.05 -7.46 -6.07
CA PRO A 11 -7.26 -8.56 -6.62
C PRO A 11 -6.31 -8.13 -7.75
N ALA A 12 -6.74 -7.19 -8.61
CA ALA A 12 -5.93 -6.69 -9.72
C ALA A 12 -4.68 -5.97 -9.22
N THR A 13 -4.84 -5.06 -8.27
CA THR A 13 -3.73 -4.31 -7.66
C THR A 13 -2.78 -5.22 -6.90
N ARG A 14 -3.29 -6.20 -6.14
CA ARG A 14 -2.45 -7.21 -5.47
C ARG A 14 -1.60 -8.01 -6.45
N ASN A 15 -2.21 -8.51 -7.53
CA ASN A 15 -1.51 -9.31 -8.53
C ASN A 15 -0.44 -8.48 -9.25
N TRP A 16 -0.75 -7.23 -9.60
CA TRP A 16 0.22 -6.31 -10.17
C TRP A 16 1.41 -6.08 -9.22
N PHE A 17 1.14 -5.79 -7.94
CA PHE A 17 2.19 -5.52 -6.96
C PHE A 17 3.11 -6.73 -6.79
N ALA A 18 2.54 -7.93 -6.63
CA ALA A 18 3.30 -9.18 -6.47
C ALA A 18 4.15 -9.54 -7.70
N GLY A 19 3.75 -9.10 -8.89
CA GLY A 19 4.56 -9.25 -10.11
C GLY A 19 5.68 -8.23 -10.25
N ALA A 20 5.56 -7.07 -9.60
CA ALA A 20 6.51 -5.96 -9.71
C ALA A 20 7.54 -5.90 -8.57
N PHE A 21 7.14 -6.33 -7.36
CA PHE A 21 7.95 -6.20 -6.15
C PHE A 21 7.91 -7.50 -5.31
N PRO A 22 9.02 -7.85 -4.64
CA PRO A 22 9.06 -9.06 -3.81
C PRO A 22 8.22 -8.94 -2.54
N ALA A 23 8.12 -7.75 -1.95
CA ALA A 23 7.34 -7.46 -0.75
C ALA A 23 7.12 -5.95 -0.58
N PRO A 24 6.08 -5.53 0.17
CA PRO A 24 5.94 -4.15 0.64
C PRO A 24 7.10 -3.70 1.52
N THR A 25 7.37 -2.40 1.54
CA THR A 25 8.23 -1.79 2.57
C THR A 25 7.43 -1.54 3.85
N ALA A 26 8.11 -1.41 5.00
CA ALA A 26 7.43 -1.04 6.26
C ALA A 26 6.66 0.29 6.16
N ALA A 27 7.14 1.25 5.36
CA ALA A 27 6.45 2.51 5.14
C ALA A 27 5.16 2.33 4.32
N GLN A 28 5.14 1.38 3.39
CA GLN A 28 3.96 1.03 2.60
C GLN A 28 2.94 0.26 3.45
N GLU A 29 3.37 -0.75 4.21
CA GLU A 29 2.48 -1.54 5.06
C GLU A 29 1.74 -0.66 6.08
N GLY A 30 2.49 0.20 6.79
CA GLY A 30 1.90 1.12 7.76
C GLY A 30 0.93 2.12 7.12
N ALA A 31 1.30 2.67 5.95
CA ALA A 31 0.43 3.60 5.24
C ALA A 31 -0.86 2.94 4.77
N TRP A 32 -0.79 1.76 4.14
CA TRP A 32 -1.95 1.08 3.60
C TRP A 32 -2.88 0.52 4.67
N SER A 33 -2.35 0.07 5.81
CA SER A 33 -3.19 -0.30 6.95
C SER A 33 -4.02 0.89 7.44
N ALA A 34 -3.36 2.04 7.68
CA ALA A 34 -4.04 3.23 8.18
C ALA A 34 -5.01 3.85 7.16
N ILE A 35 -4.64 3.88 5.88
CA ILE A 35 -5.55 4.34 4.81
C ILE A 35 -6.75 3.39 4.67
N GLY A 36 -6.53 2.08 4.75
CA GLY A 36 -7.61 1.07 4.71
C GLY A 36 -8.59 1.18 5.88
N GLU A 37 -8.17 1.76 7.00
CA GLU A 37 -9.01 2.10 8.15
C GLU A 37 -9.74 3.45 7.98
N GLY A 38 -9.51 4.18 6.89
CA GLY A 38 -10.11 5.48 6.59
C GLY A 38 -9.43 6.67 7.28
N SER A 39 -8.18 6.51 7.73
CA SER A 39 -7.43 7.58 8.42
C SER A 39 -6.64 8.45 7.43
N ASP A 40 -6.46 9.73 7.78
CA ASP A 40 -5.45 10.61 7.17
C ASP A 40 -4.05 10.17 7.61
N VAL A 41 -3.11 10.06 6.67
CA VAL A 41 -1.77 9.50 6.94
C VAL A 41 -0.65 10.46 6.56
N LEU A 42 0.26 10.71 7.51
CA LEU A 42 1.55 11.37 7.29
C LEU A 42 2.68 10.33 7.36
N VAL A 43 3.29 10.00 6.23
CA VAL A 43 4.39 9.02 6.17
C VAL A 43 5.75 9.71 6.32
N VAL A 44 6.46 9.45 7.43
CA VAL A 44 7.84 9.89 7.65
C VAL A 44 8.78 8.69 7.51
N ALA A 45 9.53 8.63 6.41
CA ALA A 45 10.50 7.56 6.13
C ALA A 45 11.65 8.08 5.24
N PRO A 46 12.82 7.42 5.24
CA PRO A 46 13.93 7.76 4.34
C PRO A 46 13.57 7.79 2.84
N THR A 47 14.45 8.35 2.02
CA THR A 47 14.40 8.16 0.56
C THR A 47 14.56 6.68 0.23
N GLY A 48 13.97 6.24 -0.89
CA GLY A 48 13.97 4.81 -1.27
C GLY A 48 12.98 3.92 -0.51
N SER A 49 12.29 4.40 0.53
CA SER A 49 11.28 3.60 1.27
C SER A 49 9.95 3.39 0.54
N GLY A 50 9.83 3.81 -0.72
CA GLY A 50 8.61 3.58 -1.52
C GLY A 50 7.41 4.46 -1.17
N LYS A 51 7.61 5.63 -0.52
CA LYS A 51 6.53 6.56 -0.10
C LYS A 51 5.57 6.98 -1.21
N THR A 52 6.09 7.17 -2.44
CA THR A 52 5.26 7.51 -3.60
C THR A 52 4.25 6.41 -3.87
N LEU A 53 4.70 5.16 -3.95
CA LEU A 53 3.80 4.02 -4.16
C LEU A 53 2.87 3.81 -2.96
N ALA A 54 3.34 4.08 -1.73
CA ALA A 54 2.51 4.02 -0.53
C ALA A 54 1.26 4.92 -0.65
N ALA A 55 1.44 6.18 -1.06
CA ALA A 55 0.34 7.12 -1.25
C ALA A 55 -0.50 6.82 -2.51
N PHE A 56 0.14 6.67 -3.67
CA PHE A 56 -0.57 6.60 -4.95
C PHE A 56 -1.27 5.27 -5.20
N LEU A 57 -0.73 4.15 -4.73
CA LEU A 57 -1.35 2.85 -5.02
C LEU A 57 -2.75 2.75 -4.41
N SER A 58 -2.96 3.31 -3.21
CA SER A 58 -4.27 3.35 -2.56
C SER A 58 -5.27 4.17 -3.38
N ALA A 59 -4.87 5.33 -3.88
CA ALA A 59 -5.74 6.18 -4.69
C ALA A 59 -6.08 5.52 -6.05
N LEU A 60 -5.10 4.86 -6.67
CA LEU A 60 -5.31 4.15 -7.94
C LEU A 60 -6.25 2.95 -7.76
N ASP A 61 -6.09 2.17 -6.69
CA ASP A 61 -6.96 1.04 -6.41
C ASP A 61 -8.41 1.49 -6.18
N SER A 62 -8.62 2.56 -5.41
CA SER A 62 -9.95 3.14 -5.20
C SER A 62 -10.58 3.70 -6.48
N LEU A 63 -9.79 4.17 -7.44
CA LEU A 63 -10.30 4.66 -8.72
C LEU A 63 -10.66 3.53 -9.69
N ALA A 64 -9.96 2.40 -9.59
CA ALA A 64 -10.11 1.25 -10.48
C ALA A 64 -11.11 0.19 -9.97
N SER A 65 -11.62 0.34 -8.74
CA SER A 65 -12.52 -0.59 -8.05
C SER A 65 -13.95 -0.05 -8.00
#